data_AF-V2IZ77-F1
#
_entry.id   AF-V2IZ77-F1
#
_cell.length_a   1.000
_cell.length_b   1.000
_cell.length_c   1.000
_cell.angle_alpha   90.00
_cell.angle_beta   90.00
_cell.angle_gamma   90.00
#
_symmetry.space_group_name_H-M   'P 1'
#
loop_
_entity.id
_entity.type
_entity.pdbx_description
1 polymer ?
#
loop_
_entity_poly.entity_id
_entity_poly.type
_entity_poly.pdbx_seq_one_letter_code
_entity_poly.pdbx_strand_id
1 'polypeptide(L)' 'MDTLFLLVPMSLALVVLIAAALWWALRAGQYDDLERPGQAILLDNDRPDMPRNAGGRRGAAAP' A
#
# COMPACT_ATOMS: atom_id res chain seq x y z
N MET A 1 10.46 38.97 21.90
CA MET A 1 9.36 38.96 20.90
C MET A 1 9.83 38.51 19.52
N ASP A 2 11.12 38.26 19.34
CA ASP A 2 11.76 38.01 18.05
C ASP A 2 11.59 36.56 17.56
N THR A 3 11.45 35.62 18.49
CA THR A 3 11.22 34.21 18.19
C THR A 3 9.89 33.98 17.45
N LEU A 4 8.86 34.77 17.73
CA LEU A 4 7.58 34.68 17.02
C LEU A 4 7.74 34.94 15.53
N PHE A 5 8.63 35.86 15.13
CA PHE A 5 8.94 36.14 13.73
C PHE A 5 9.61 34.98 13.01
N LEU A 6 10.26 34.07 13.74
CA LEU A 6 10.87 32.87 13.18
C LEU A 6 9.92 31.66 13.23
N LEU A 7 9.12 31.54 14.28
CA LEU A 7 8.17 30.43 14.46
C LEU A 7 6.96 30.50 13.53
N VAL A 8 6.43 31.71 13.27
CA VAL A 8 5.28 31.90 12.37
C VAL A 8 5.57 31.40 10.94
N PRO A 9 6.66 31.82 10.26
CA PRO A 9 6.95 31.33 8.91
C PRO A 9 7.35 29.85 8.91
N MET A 10 8.05 29.36 9.94
CA MET A 10 8.37 27.94 10.08
C MET A 10 7.10 27.09 10.13
N SER A 11 6.11 27.49 10.92
CA SER A 11 4.82 26.82 11.03
C SER A 11 4.08 26.82 9.69
N LEU A 12 4.04 27.97 8.99
CA LEU A 12 3.40 28.08 7.69
C LEU A 12 4.06 27.16 6.65
N ALA A 13 5.40 27.10 6.63
CA ALA A 13 6.15 26.19 5.78
C ALA A 13 5.80 24.72 6.07
N LEU A 14 5.66 24.36 7.35
CA LEU A 14 5.26 23.01 7.75
C LEU A 14 3.85 22.66 7.22
N VAL A 15 2.90 23.59 7.36
CA VAL A 15 1.53 23.42 6.85
C VAL A 15 1.51 23.20 5.33
N VAL A 16 2.28 24.01 4.59
CA VAL A 16 2.41 23.86 3.14
C VAL A 16 3.02 22.51 2.77
N LEU A 17 4.04 22.07 3.51
CA LEU A 17 4.71 20.78 3.28
C LEU A 17 3.75 19.60 3.50
N ILE A 18 2.96 19.64 4.57
CA ILE A 18 1.92 18.63 4.84
C ILE A 18 0.85 18.65 3.76
N ALA A 19 0.37 19.83 3.36
CA ALA A 19 -0.63 19.96 2.29
C ALA A 19 -0.12 19.42 0.95
N ALA A 20 1.15 19.69 0.61
CA ALA A 20 1.78 19.16 -0.60
C ALA A 20 1.91 17.63 -0.56
N ALA A 21 2.32 17.07 0.58
CA ALA A 21 2.43 15.62 0.76
C ALA A 21 1.06 14.93 0.65
N LEU A 22 0.01 15.51 1.26
CA LEU A 22 -1.36 15.02 1.14
C LEU A 22 -1.87 15.12 -0.31
N TRP A 23 -1.64 16.25 -0.98
CA TRP A 23 -2.01 16.42 -2.39
C TRP A 23 -1.32 15.40 -3.29
N TRP A 24 -0.04 15.13 -3.04
CA TRP A 24 0.71 14.10 -3.74
C TRP A 24 0.13 12.70 -3.49
N ALA A 25 -0.17 12.35 -2.24
CA ALA A 25 -0.76 11.05 -1.88
C ALA A 25 -2.15 10.83 -2.52
N LEU A 26 -2.98 11.87 -2.59
CA LEU A 26 -4.26 11.84 -3.29
C LEU A 26 -4.09 11.61 -4.81
N ARG A 27 -3.08 12.27 -5.42
CA ARG A 27 -2.79 12.12 -6.85
C ARG A 27 -2.08 10.82 -7.19
N ALA A 28 -1.33 10.24 -6.26
CA ALA A 28 -0.54 9.03 -6.45
C ALA A 28 -1.38 7.77 -6.70
N GLY A 29 -2.71 7.87 -6.71
CA GLY A 29 -3.58 6.77 -7.14
C GLY A 29 -3.56 5.57 -6.20
N GLN A 30 -3.01 5.71 -4.98
CA GLN A 30 -2.98 4.64 -3.98
C GLN A 30 -4.38 4.15 -3.55
N TYR A 31 -5.43 4.88 -3.94
CA TYR A 31 -6.82 4.54 -3.69
C TYR A 31 -7.49 3.75 -4.83
N ASP A 32 -6.85 3.62 -5.99
CA ASP A 32 -7.41 2.97 -7.17
C ASP A 32 -7.32 1.43 -7.07
N ASP A 33 -6.38 0.92 -6.29
CA ASP A 33 -6.16 -0.52 -6.08
C ASP A 33 -6.74 -1.04 -4.74
N LEU A 34 -7.77 -0.38 -4.19
CA LEU A 34 -8.58 -0.95 -3.09
C LEU A 34 -9.59 -1.99 -3.59
N GLU A 35 -9.81 -2.06 -4.90
CA GLU A 35 -10.79 -2.97 -5.50
C GLU A 35 -10.31 -4.43 -5.48
N ARG A 36 -9.02 -4.68 -5.68
CA ARG A 36 -8.45 -6.05 -5.64
C ARG A 36 -8.39 -6.67 -4.24
N PRO A 37 -7.93 -5.98 -3.18
CA PRO A 37 -7.90 -6.53 -1.83
C PRO A 37 -9.30 -6.72 -1.22
N GLY A 38 -10.25 -5.81 -1.52
CA GLY A 38 -11.63 -5.90 -1.03
C GLY A 38 -12.38 -7.12 -1.59
N GLN A 39 -12.14 -7.46 -2.86
CA GLN A 39 -12.66 -8.67 -3.49
C GLN A 39 -12.02 -9.94 -2.94
N ALA A 40 -10.74 -9.89 -2.55
CA ALA A 40 -10.07 -11.05 -1.96
C ALA A 40 -10.76 -11.51 -0.67
N ILE A 41 -11.17 -10.60 0.22
CA ILE A 41 -11.81 -10.93 1.51
C ILE A 41 -13.20 -11.55 1.33
N LEU A 42 -13.96 -11.11 0.32
CA LEU A 42 -15.29 -11.66 0.03
C LEU A 42 -15.22 -13.05 -0.64
N LEU A 43 -14.19 -13.29 -1.46
CA LEU A 43 -13.99 -14.57 -2.17
C LEU A 43 -13.08 -15.58 -1.43
N ASP A 44 -12.48 -15.21 -0.28
CA ASP A 44 -11.58 -16.09 0.49
C ASP A 44 -12.31 -17.18 1.30
N ASN A 45 -13.61 -17.00 1.57
CA ASN A 45 -14.39 -17.99 2.33
C ASN A 45 -14.77 -19.25 1.53
N ASP A 46 -14.52 -19.28 0.21
CA ASP A 46 -14.95 -20.37 -0.69
C ASP A 46 -13.80 -21.04 -1.47
N ARG A 47 -12.53 -20.74 -1.13
CA ARG A 47 -11.39 -21.38 -1.80
C ARG A 47 -10.85 -22.51 -0.93
N PRO A 48 -11.04 -23.79 -1.30
CA PRO A 48 -10.23 -24.84 -0.70
C PRO A 48 -8.78 -24.53 -1.05
N ASP A 49 -7.93 -24.44 -0.03
CA ASP A 49 -6.48 -24.33 -0.16
C ASP A 49 -5.99 -25.43 -1.08
N MET A 50 -5.82 -25.12 -2.36
CA MET A 50 -5.17 -26.03 -3.28
C MET A 50 -3.67 -25.77 -3.14
N PRO A 51 -2.90 -26.65 -2.49
CA PRO A 51 -1.47 -26.48 -2.38
C PRO A 51 -0.90 -26.52 -3.79
N ARG A 52 -0.48 -25.34 -4.28
CA ARG A 52 0.16 -25.16 -5.57
C ARG A 52 1.61 -25.61 -5.48
N ASN A 53 1.83 -26.89 -5.15
CA ASN A 53 3.12 -27.54 -5.29
C ASN A 53 3.00 -29.07 -5.40
N ALA A 54 2.39 -29.54 -6.50
CA ALA A 54 2.55 -30.92 -6.98
C ALA A 54 3.31 -30.94 -8.33
N GLY A 55 4.19 -29.97 -8.53
CA GLY A 55 4.96 -29.78 -9.77
C GLY A 55 6.45 -30.08 -9.65
N GLY A 56 6.85 -31.00 -8.76
CA GLY A 56 8.27 -31.16 -8.37
C GLY A 56 8.83 -32.58 -8.37
N ARG A 57 8.19 -33.58 -8.97
CA ARG A 57 8.75 -34.94 -9.08
C ARG A 57 8.57 -35.54 -10.48
N ARG A 58 9.07 -34.83 -11.50
CA ARG A 58 9.61 -35.47 -12.71
C ARG A 58 11.09 -35.74 -12.46
N GLY A 59 11.42 -36.93 -12.00
CA GLY A 59 12.82 -37.34 -11.83
C GLY A 59 13.03 -38.26 -10.64
N ALA A 60 12.70 -39.54 -10.81
CA ALA A 60 13.45 -40.68 -10.27
C ALA A 60 12.64 -41.97 -10.46
N ALA A 61 13.34 -43.01 -10.91
CA ALA A 61 12.96 -44.42 -10.98
C ALA A 61 12.06 -44.84 -12.16
N ALA A 62 12.69 -44.95 -13.34
CA ALA A 62 12.63 -46.22 -14.08
C ALA A 62 13.48 -47.24 -13.30
N PRO A 63 12.95 -48.43 -13.03
CA PRO A 63 13.27 -49.58 -13.87
C PRO A 63 12.07 -50.40 -14.34
#